data_AF-A0A5R8M7G9-F1
#
_entry.id   AF-A0A5R8M7G9-F1
#
_cell.length_a   1.000
_cell.length_b   1.000
_cell.length_c   1.000
_cell.angle_alpha   90.00
_cell.angle_beta   90.00
_cell.angle_gamma   90.00
#
_symmetry.space_group_name_H-M   'P 1'
#
loop_
_entity.id
_entity.type
_entity.pdbx_description
1 polymer ?
#
loop_
_entity_poly.entity_id
_entity_poly.type
_entity_poly.pdbx_seq_one_letter_code
_entity_poly.pdbx_strand_id
1 'polypeptide(L)' 'MITEINVRFVAFMSVLAQAGANLPLDYLEANLDPGAFATAYKHYTFEDDLIFLRDVDARPIVMKESELLKREVHDA' A
#
# COMPACT_ATOMS: atom_id res chain seq x y z
N MET A 1 3.59 1.48 -23.07
CA MET A 1 2.52 0.49 -23.33
C MET A 1 1.78 0.26 -22.02
N ILE A 2 0.47 0.49 -21.98
CA ILE A 2 -0.38 0.20 -20.80
C ILE A 2 -0.99 -1.18 -21.03
N THR A 3 -0.87 -2.09 -20.06
CA THR A 3 -1.32 -3.48 -20.18
C THR A 3 -2.74 -3.70 -19.67
N GLU A 4 -3.14 -2.98 -18.63
CA GLU A 4 -4.48 -3.12 -18.02
C GLU A 4 -4.84 -1.85 -17.25
N ILE A 5 -6.14 -1.54 -17.17
CA ILE A 5 -6.71 -0.51 -16.28
C ILE A 5 -7.82 -1.16 -15.46
N ASN A 6 -7.63 -1.25 -14.14
CA ASN A 6 -8.65 -1.71 -13.21
C ASN A 6 -9.37 -0.53 -12.57
N VAL A 7 -10.66 -0.35 -12.87
CA VAL A 7 -11.50 0.66 -12.20
C VAL A 7 -12.22 0.02 -11.01
N ARG A 8 -11.43 -0.45 -10.05
CA ARG A 8 -11.88 -1.03 -8.78
C ARG A 8 -10.71 -1.13 -7.81
N PHE A 9 -11.00 -1.31 -6.52
CA PHE A 9 -9.97 -1.72 -5.59
C PHE A 9 -9.40 -3.08 -6.00
N VAL A 10 -8.09 -3.12 -6.19
CA VAL A 10 -7.33 -4.33 -6.50
C VAL A 10 -6.84 -4.98 -5.21
N ALA A 11 -6.14 -6.11 -5.31
CA ALA A 11 -5.55 -6.73 -4.14
C ALA A 11 -4.54 -5.79 -3.45
N PHE A 12 -4.32 -6.01 -2.15
CA PHE A 12 -3.29 -5.34 -1.35
C PHE A 12 -3.50 -3.84 -1.09
N MET A 13 -4.72 -3.31 -1.19
CA MET A 13 -5.02 -1.92 -0.83
C MET A 13 -4.64 -1.57 0.62
N SER A 14 -4.79 -2.52 1.55
CA SER A 14 -4.40 -2.33 2.95
C SER A 14 -2.89 -2.13 3.12
N VAL A 15 -2.08 -2.78 2.28
CA VAL A 15 -0.62 -2.64 2.25
C VAL A 15 -0.26 -1.24 1.74
N LEU A 16 -0.88 -0.79 0.66
CA LEU A 16 -0.69 0.57 0.13
C LEU A 16 -1.08 1.62 1.18
N ALA A 17 -2.20 1.41 1.88
CA ALA A 17 -2.63 2.28 2.97
C ALA A 17 -1.62 2.32 4.11
N GLN A 18 -1.07 1.18 4.52
CA GLN A 18 -0.02 1.11 5.54
C GLN A 18 1.28 1.80 5.09
N ALA A 19 1.57 1.78 3.79
CA ALA A 19 2.69 2.51 3.20
C ALA A 19 2.39 4.01 2.93
N GLY A 20 1.22 4.51 3.32
CA GLY A 20 0.85 5.93 3.25
C GLY A 20 -0.14 6.32 2.15
N ALA A 21 -0.53 5.38 1.27
CA ALA A 21 -1.49 5.61 0.19
C ALA A 21 -2.88 5.04 0.51
N ASN A 22 -3.65 5.75 1.33
CA ASN A 22 -4.94 5.27 1.85
C ASN A 22 -6.12 5.59 0.92
N LEU A 23 -6.12 5.00 -0.27
CA LEU A 23 -7.19 5.16 -1.26
C LEU A 23 -8.59 4.70 -0.78
N PRO A 24 -8.74 3.68 0.10
CA PRO A 24 -10.04 3.37 0.69
C PRO A 24 -10.61 4.49 1.55
N LEU A 25 -9.77 5.20 2.32
CA LEU A 25 -10.19 6.37 3.09
C LEU A 25 -10.57 7.52 2.17
N ASP A 26 -9.72 7.82 1.17
CA ASP A 26 -10.02 8.84 0.14
C ASP A 26 -11.40 8.58 -0.50
N TYR A 27 -11.71 7.32 -0.85
CA TYR A 27 -13.02 6.94 -1.40
C TYR A 27 -14.16 7.14 -0.40
N LEU A 28 -13.97 6.78 0.87
CA LEU A 28 -14.98 6.97 1.91
C LEU A 28 -15.30 8.46 2.10
N GLU A 29 -14.26 9.29 2.20
CA GLU A 29 -14.39 10.75 2.32
C GLU A 29 -15.11 11.32 1.11
N ALA A 30 -14.72 10.94 -0.11
CA ALA A 30 -15.37 11.40 -1.33
C ALA A 30 -16.88 11.10 -1.38
N ASN A 31 -17.33 10.02 -0.76
CA ASN A 31 -18.73 9.59 -0.78
C ASN A 31 -19.55 10.07 0.43
N LEU A 32 -18.96 10.12 1.62
CA LEU A 32 -19.66 10.41 2.87
C LEU A 32 -19.48 11.85 3.35
N ASP A 33 -18.35 12.46 3.06
CA ASP A 33 -18.06 13.86 3.38
C ASP A 33 -17.29 14.53 2.24
N PRO A 34 -17.97 14.86 1.12
CA PRO A 34 -17.33 15.46 -0.05
C PRO A 34 -16.62 16.79 0.25
N GLY A 35 -16.96 17.45 1.37
CA GLY A 35 -16.30 18.68 1.82
C GLY A 35 -14.92 18.43 2.44
N ALA A 36 -14.68 17.24 2.99
CA ALA A 36 -13.39 16.82 3.52
C ALA A 36 -12.47 16.20 2.45
N PHE A 37 -13.03 15.75 1.32
CA PHE A 37 -12.26 15.09 0.28
C PHE A 37 -11.30 16.03 -0.47
N ALA A 38 -10.01 15.71 -0.44
CA ALA A 38 -8.99 16.47 -1.15
C ALA A 38 -9.00 16.15 -2.67
N THR A 39 -9.38 17.13 -3.49
CA THR A 39 -9.38 17.01 -4.97
C THR A 39 -8.04 17.38 -5.62
N ALA A 40 -7.08 17.87 -4.83
CA ALA A 40 -5.74 18.12 -5.31
C ALA A 40 -5.08 16.82 -5.77
N TYR A 41 -4.35 16.88 -6.89
CA TYR A 41 -3.59 15.73 -7.39
C TYR A 41 -2.59 15.25 -6.32
N LYS A 42 -2.62 13.94 -6.04
CA LYS A 42 -1.67 13.26 -5.16
C LYS A 42 -0.84 12.27 -5.99
N HIS A 43 0.48 12.38 -5.89
CA HIS A 43 1.41 11.37 -6.38
C HIS A 43 1.98 10.64 -5.16
N TYR A 44 1.79 9.33 -5.08
CA TYR A 44 2.36 8.51 -4.03
C TYR A 44 3.74 8.01 -4.45
N THR A 45 4.76 8.36 -3.68
CA THR A 45 6.11 7.83 -3.82
C THR A 45 6.42 7.04 -2.56
N PHE A 46 6.88 5.81 -2.74
CA PHE A 46 7.26 4.93 -1.65
C PHE A 46 8.77 4.97 -1.46
N GLU A 47 9.23 4.67 -0.26
CA GLU A 47 10.66 4.57 0.01
C GLU A 47 11.29 3.46 -0.85
N ASP A 48 12.50 3.71 -1.33
CA ASP A 48 13.35 2.65 -1.86
C ASP A 48 13.52 1.55 -0.80
N ASP A 49 13.74 0.32 -1.25
CA ASP A 49 13.88 -0.86 -0.37
C ASP A 49 12.55 -1.30 0.30
N LEU A 50 11.42 -0.62 0.08
CA LEU A 50 10.14 -0.99 0.68
C LEU A 50 9.53 -2.22 -0.02
N ILE A 51 9.26 -3.26 0.75
CA ILE A 51 8.58 -4.48 0.31
C ILE A 51 7.35 -4.75 1.17
N PHE A 52 6.51 -5.68 0.70
CA PHE A 52 5.52 -6.29 1.55
C PHE A 52 5.56 -7.81 1.45
N LEU A 53 5.45 -8.45 2.60
CA LEU A 53 5.32 -9.89 2.72
C LEU A 53 3.84 -10.21 2.92
N ARG A 54 3.34 -11.13 2.10
CA ARG A 54 1.99 -11.67 2.25
C ARG A 54 2.08 -13.15 2.59
N ASP A 55 1.30 -13.53 3.59
CA ASP A 55 0.95 -14.93 3.83
C ASP A 55 -0.52 -15.14 3.44
N VAL A 56 -0.95 -16.40 3.33
CA VAL A 56 -2.34 -16.78 3.04
C VAL A 56 -3.25 -16.45 4.22
N ASP A 57 -2.80 -16.76 5.44
CA ASP A 57 -3.61 -16.65 6.66
C ASP A 57 -3.14 -15.56 7.64
N ALA A 58 -2.07 -14.83 7.30
CA ALA A 58 -1.52 -13.80 8.17
C ALA A 58 -1.78 -12.39 7.65
N ARG A 59 -1.70 -11.42 8.57
CA ARG A 59 -1.70 -10.00 8.20
C ARG A 59 -0.44 -9.70 7.37
N PRO A 60 -0.57 -8.96 6.25
CA PRO A 60 0.60 -8.59 5.47
C PRO A 60 1.53 -7.70 6.29
N ILE A 61 2.83 -7.84 6.05
CA ILE A 61 3.88 -7.08 6.72
C ILE A 61 4.47 -6.12 5.70
N VAL A 62 4.50 -4.83 6.02
CA VAL A 62 5.22 -3.80 5.25
C VAL A 62 6.53 -3.54 5.97
N MET A 63 7.66 -3.68 5.26
CA MET A 63 9.00 -3.56 5.84
C MET A 63 10.04 -3.21 4.77
N LYS A 64 11.28 -2.96 5.18
CA LYS A 64 12.40 -2.84 4.25
C LYS A 64 12.97 -4.21 3.88
N GLU A 65 13.35 -4.43 2.63
CA GLU A 65 13.98 -5.69 2.21
C GLU A 65 15.29 -5.93 2.96
N SER A 66 16.08 -4.88 3.20
CA SER A 66 17.28 -4.97 4.03
C SER A 66 17.03 -5.46 5.46
N GLU A 67 15.83 -5.27 6.02
CA GLU A 67 15.46 -5.82 7.34
C GLU A 67 15.16 -7.32 7.25
N LEU A 68 14.60 -7.79 6.14
CA LEU A 68 14.34 -9.21 5.90
C LEU A 68 15.65 -9.98 5.77
N LEU A 69 16.56 -9.49 4.92
CA LEU A 69 17.84 -10.14 4.64
C LEU A 69 18.74 -10.22 5.88
N LYS A 70 18.66 -9.24 6.79
CA LYS A 70 19.38 -9.30 8.08
C LYS A 70 18.89 -10.43 8.99
N ARG A 71 17.61 -10.79 8.94
CA ARG A 71 17.03 -11.86 9.77
C ARG A 71 17.47 -13.24 9.29
N GLU A 72 17.46 -13.47 7.97
CA GLU A 72 17.91 -14.75 7.40
C GLU A 72 19.38 -15.08 7.76
N VAL A 73 20.24 -14.06 7.83
CA VAL A 73 21.65 -14.24 8.23
C VAL A 73 21.80 -14.58 9.71
N HIS A 74 20.84 -14.22 10.56
CA HIS A 74 20.88 -14.52 12.00
C HIS A 74 20.25 -15.87 12.36
N ASP A 75 19.32 -16.35 11.51
CA ASP A 75 18.62 -17.62 11.67
C ASP A 75 19.30 -18.81 10.95
N ALA A 76 20.43 -18.57 10.25
CA ALA A 76 21.27 -19.56 9.56
C ALA A 76 22.55 -19.90 10.33
#